data_AF-A0A3M9ZV73-F1
#
_entry.id   AF-A0A3M9ZV73-F1
#
_cell.length_a   1.000
_cell.length_b   1.000
_cell.length_c   1.000
_cell.angle_alpha   90.00
_cell.angle_beta   90.00
_cell.angle_gamma   90.00
#
_symmetry.space_group_name_H-M   'P 1'
#
loop_
_entity.id
_entity.type
_entity.pdbx_description
1 polymer ?
#
loop_
_entity_poly.entity_id
_entity_poly.type
_entity_poly.pdbx_seq_one_letter_code
_entity_poly.pdbx_strand_id
1 'polypeptide(L)' 'MLEKQFRPDLLYNRIVHYYMDKKGYSKAKANNIAQSVVQKESQRRTCKNEECGHLSHDHIRNAETCLVADCQCGRFAG' A
#
# COMPACT_ATOMS: atom_id res chain seq x y z
N MET A 1 -2.74 6.22 16.01
CA MET A 1 -3.76 5.45 15.26
C MET A 1 -3.08 4.28 14.58
N LEU A 2 -3.40 3.04 14.93
CA LEU A 2 -2.81 1.86 14.30
C LEU A 2 -3.19 1.82 12.81
N GLU A 3 -2.22 1.70 11.89
CA GLU A 3 -2.55 1.55 10.46
C GLU A 3 -3.07 0.15 10.20
N LYS A 4 -4.26 0.05 9.59
CA LYS A 4 -4.81 -1.23 9.15
C LYS A 4 -3.91 -1.82 8.07
N GLN A 5 -3.75 -3.14 8.09
CA GLN A 5 -3.04 -3.88 7.05
C GLN A 5 -3.54 -3.46 5.66
N PHE A 6 -2.61 -3.07 4.81
CA PHE A 6 -2.92 -2.76 3.42
C PHE A 6 -3.09 -4.06 2.64
N ARG A 7 -4.25 -4.26 2.02
CA ARG A 7 -4.60 -5.46 1.25
C ARG A 7 -4.76 -5.11 -0.23
N PRO A 8 -3.68 -5.18 -1.03
CA PRO A 8 -3.68 -4.73 -2.42
C PRO A 8 -4.69 -5.49 -3.29
N ASP A 9 -4.88 -6.80 -3.06
CA ASP A 9 -5.83 -7.62 -3.82
C ASP A 9 -7.29 -7.20 -3.57
N LEU A 10 -7.64 -6.86 -2.33
CA LEU A 10 -8.98 -6.39 -2.01
C LEU A 10 -9.25 -5.01 -2.62
N LEU A 11 -8.25 -4.13 -2.61
CA LEU A 11 -8.34 -2.83 -3.25
C LEU A 11 -8.51 -2.98 -4.77
N TYR A 12 -7.69 -3.83 -5.39
CA TYR A 12 -7.77 -4.15 -6.81
C TYR A 12 -9.18 -4.61 -7.21
N ASN A 13 -9.68 -5.65 -6.54
CA ASN A 13 -10.98 -6.25 -6.84
C ASN A 13 -12.11 -5.23 -6.68
N ARG A 14 -12.09 -4.42 -5.61
CA ARG A 14 -13.10 -3.37 -5.41
C ARG A 14 -13.10 -2.35 -6.54
N ILE A 15 -11.93 -1.94 -7.03
CA ILE A 15 -11.83 -0.98 -8.13
C ILE A 15 -12.36 -1.60 -9.41
N VAL A 16 -11.94 -2.83 -9.74
CA VAL A 16 -12.39 -3.52 -10.96
C VAL A 16 -13.92 -3.64 -10.97
N HIS A 17 -14.52 -4.17 -9.89
CA HIS A 17 -15.97 -4.29 -9.78
C HIS A 17 -16.68 -2.93 -9.85
N TYR A 18 -16.18 -1.91 -9.16
CA TYR A 18 -16.78 -0.58 -9.21
C TYR A 18 -16.82 -0.01 -10.64
N TYR A 19 -15.71 -0.07 -11.37
CA TYR A 19 -15.67 0.49 -12.72
C TYR A 19 -16.42 -0.36 -13.75
N MET A 20 -16.49 -1.67 -13.56
CA MET A 20 -17.32 -2.54 -14.41
C MET A 20 -18.81 -2.30 -14.12
N ASP A 21 -19.23 -2.45 -12.87
CA ASP A 21 -20.64 -2.51 -12.49
C ASP A 21 -21.29 -1.11 -12.42
N LYS A 22 -20.54 -0.08 -12.01
CA LYS A 22 -21.07 1.28 -11.84
C LYS A 22 -20.74 2.23 -12.98
N LYS A 23 -19.68 1.96 -13.75
CA LYS A 23 -19.24 2.84 -14.85
C LYS A 23 -19.34 2.18 -16.22
N GLY A 24 -19.69 0.89 -16.30
CA GLY A 24 -19.82 0.16 -17.56
C GLY A 24 -18.51 0.04 -18.34
N TYR A 25 -17.37 0.13 -17.65
CA TYR A 25 -16.06 0.04 -18.31
C TYR A 25 -15.76 -1.41 -18.70
N SER A 26 -14.99 -1.56 -19.79
CA SER A 26 -14.44 -2.86 -20.14
C SER A 26 -13.50 -3.36 -19.04
N LYS A 27 -13.43 -4.69 -18.89
CA LYS A 27 -12.52 -5.35 -17.93
C LYS A 27 -11.08 -4.87 -18.09
N ALA A 28 -10.59 -4.72 -19.34
CA ALA A 28 -9.24 -4.22 -19.61
C ALA A 28 -9.02 -2.79 -19.07
N LYS A 29 -9.97 -1.87 -19.30
CA LYS A 29 -9.88 -0.50 -18.81
C LYS A 29 -9.96 -0.44 -17.27
N ALA A 30 -10.86 -1.21 -16.67
CA ALA A 30 -11.00 -1.31 -15.22
C ALA A 30 -9.72 -1.87 -14.56
N ASN A 31 -9.13 -2.91 -15.16
CA ASN A 31 -7.87 -3.51 -14.71
C ASN A 31 -6.71 -2.50 -14.75
N ASN A 32 -6.56 -1.74 -15.84
CA ASN A 32 -5.51 -0.73 -15.95
C ASN A 32 -5.63 0.36 -14.86
N ILE A 33 -6.86 0.79 -14.58
CA ILE A 33 -7.13 1.75 -13.48
C ILE A 33 -6.77 1.12 -12.13
N ALA A 34 -7.22 -0.10 -11.88
CA ALA A 34 -6.96 -0.80 -10.62
C ALA A 34 -5.47 -1.03 -10.37
N GLN A 35 -4.70 -1.43 -11.40
CA GLN A 35 -3.24 -1.58 -11.30
C GLN A 35 -2.56 -0.25 -10.94
N SER A 36 -2.89 0.83 -11.64
CA SER A 36 -2.29 2.13 -11.39
C SER A 36 -2.57 2.65 -9.97
N VAL A 37 -3.81 2.49 -9.49
CA VAL A 37 -4.19 2.91 -8.13
C VAL A 37 -3.51 2.05 -7.07
N VAL A 38 -3.51 0.72 -7.24
CA VAL A 38 -2.85 -0.19 -6.29
C VAL A 38 -1.36 0.09 -6.24
N GLN A 39 -0.68 0.26 -7.37
CA GLN A 39 0.75 0.58 -7.40
C GLN A 39 1.06 1.88 -6.66
N LYS A 40 0.26 2.93 -6.90
CA LYS A 40 0.44 4.23 -6.23
C LYS A 40 0.21 4.13 -4.73
N GLU A 41 -0.80 3.39 -4.28
CA GLU A 41 -1.08 3.19 -2.86
C GLU A 41 -0.04 2.28 -2.20
N SER A 42 0.44 1.23 -2.88
CA SER A 42 1.56 0.41 -2.41
C SER A 42 2.79 1.28 -2.20
N GLN A 43 3.22 2.06 -3.20
CA GLN A 43 4.39 2.94 -3.10
C GLN A 43 4.28 3.96 -1.96
N ARG A 44 3.10 4.56 -1.77
CA ARG A 44 2.85 5.49 -0.66
C ARG A 44 2.98 4.83 0.71
N ARG A 45 2.64 3.55 0.77
CA ARG A 45 2.67 2.70 1.96
C ARG A 45 3.90 1.82 1.99
N THR A 46 4.92 2.11 1.17
CA THR A 46 6.24 1.46 1.23
C THR A 46 7.20 2.45 1.88
N CYS A 47 8.09 1.95 2.73
CA CYS A 47 9.15 2.73 3.32
C CYS A 47 10.00 3.39 2.23
N LYS A 48 10.24 4.69 2.40
CA LYS A 48 11.10 5.46 1.48
C LYS A 48 12.59 5.32 1.79
N ASN A 49 12.96 4.59 2.86
CA ASN A 49 14.34 4.16 3.02
C ASN A 49 14.59 2.99 2.05
N GLU A 50 15.42 3.25 1.04
CA GLU A 50 15.78 2.31 -0.02
C GLU A 50 16.47 1.04 0.53
N GLU A 51 17.03 1.09 1.74
CA GLU A 51 17.70 -0.05 2.38
C GLU A 51 16.73 -1.13 2.86
N CYS A 52 15.43 -0.83 3.02
CA CYS A 52 14.49 -1.74 3.69
C CYS A 52 13.21 -2.04 2.90
N GLY A 53 12.65 -1.09 2.13
CA GLY A 53 11.60 -1.34 1.13
C GLY A 53 10.30 -2.03 1.58
N HIS A 54 10.05 -2.18 2.89
CA HIS A 54 8.87 -2.86 3.43
C HIS A 54 7.66 -1.92 3.57
N LEU A 55 6.50 -2.45 3.94
CA LEU A 55 5.28 -1.64 4.02
C LEU A 55 5.25 -0.81 5.32
N SER A 56 4.61 0.37 5.28
CA SER A 56 4.46 1.31 6.40
C SER A 56 3.68 0.72 7.56
N HIS A 57 2.80 -0.25 7.31
CA HIS A 57 2.11 -0.97 8.38
C HIS A 57 3.02 -1.98 9.11
N ASP A 58 4.17 -2.33 8.51
CA ASP A 58 5.24 -3.11 9.15
C ASP A 58 6.18 -2.20 9.97
N HIS A 59 6.05 -0.87 9.87
CA HIS A 59 6.73 0.07 10.77
C HIS A 59 5.91 0.35 12.03
N ILE A 60 6.57 0.23 13.18
CA ILE A 60 6.58 1.05 14.42
C ILE A 60 5.31 1.76 14.89
N ARG A 61 4.47 2.39 14.06
CA ARG A 61 3.21 2.98 14.57
C ARG A 61 2.25 1.92 15.13
N ASN A 62 2.51 0.64 14.84
CA ASN A 62 1.89 -0.53 15.49
C ASN A 62 2.80 -1.32 16.45
N ALA A 63 4.14 -1.15 16.42
CA ALA A 63 5.08 -2.06 17.10
C ALA A 63 6.33 -1.40 17.72
N GLU A 64 6.47 -0.08 17.62
CA GLU A 64 7.65 0.71 17.98
C GLU A 64 9.04 0.20 17.52
N THR A 65 9.13 -0.84 16.68
CA THR A 65 10.38 -1.41 16.15
C THR A 65 10.25 -1.87 14.69
N CYS A 66 11.24 -1.59 13.85
CA CYS A 66 11.36 -2.15 12.49
C CYS A 66 11.89 -3.59 12.62
N LEU A 67 11.28 -4.56 11.96
CA LEU A 67 11.67 -5.99 12.10
C LEU A 67 13.01 -6.34 11.41
N VAL A 68 13.63 -5.38 10.73
CA VAL A 68 14.98 -5.50 10.15
C VAL A 68 15.99 -4.95 11.16
N ALA A 69 16.96 -5.78 11.56
CA ALA A 69 17.88 -5.51 12.67
C ALA A 69 18.68 -4.20 12.55
N ASP A 70 18.96 -3.72 11.33
CA ASP A 70 19.78 -2.52 11.06
C ASP A 70 18.99 -1.35 10.44
N CYS A 71 17.66 -1.37 10.56
CA CYS A 71 16.78 -0.42 9.93
C CYS A 71 16.79 0.95 10.64
N GLN A 72 17.51 1.93 10.09
CA GLN A 72 17.66 3.28 10.65
C GLN A 72 16.37 4.14 10.62
N CYS A 73 15.24 3.57 10.20
CA CYS A 73 13.94 4.26 10.16
C CYS A 73 13.43 4.72 11.55
N GLY A 74 14.06 4.28 12.65
CA GLY A 74 13.69 4.61 14.03
C GLY A 74 13.96 6.05 14.46
N ARG A 75 14.62 6.89 13.64
CA ARG A 75 14.73 8.32 13.91
C ARG A 75 13.62 9.07 13.20
N PHE A 76 12.44 9.08 13.81
CA PHE A 76 11.52 10.20 13.60
C PHE A 76 12.18 11.43 14.23
N ALA A 77 12.92 12.21 13.44
CA ALA A 77 13.27 13.57 13.84
C ALA A 77 11.93 14.33 13.97
N GLY A 78 11.58 14.64 15.22
CA GLY A 78 10.39 15.41 15.57
C GLY A 78 10.47 16.87 15.13
#